data_AF-A0A6M9PUV2-F1
#
_entry.id   AF-A0A6M9PUV2-F1
#
_cell.length_a   1.000
_cell.length_b   1.000
_cell.length_c   1.000
_cell.angle_alpha   90.00
_cell.angle_beta   90.00
_cell.angle_gamma   90.00
#
_symmetry.space_group_name_H-M   'P 1'
#
loop_
_entity.id
_entity.type
_entity.pdbx_description
1 polymer ?
#
loop_
_entity_poly.entity_id
_entity_poly.type
_entity_poly.pdbx_seq_one_letter_code
_entity_poly.pdbx_strand_id
1 'polypeptide(L)'
;MGEVPEKEIAILGAKLESGPIPYSTEDLALSIALNFFKDAQNISSLGNAQMMARMTMLEWLQENKVAPILAKSFEDTLYKLYK
;
A
#
# COMPACT_ATOMS: atom_id res chain seq x y z
N MET A 1 3.69 18.41 -5.76
CA MET A 1 2.94 17.70 -4.71
C MET A 1 1.76 17.05 -5.42
N GLY A 2 1.80 15.74 -5.63
CA GLY A 2 0.71 15.02 -6.28
C GLY A 2 -0.42 14.80 -5.27
N GLU A 3 -1.36 15.73 -5.23
CA GLU A 3 -2.62 15.52 -4.50
C GLU A 3 -3.47 14.54 -5.32
N VAL A 4 -3.43 13.26 -4.96
CA VAL A 4 -4.40 12.31 -5.52
C VAL A 4 -5.75 12.65 -4.88
N PRO A 5 -6.79 12.90 -5.69
CA PRO A 5 -8.11 13.23 -5.18
C PRO A 5 -8.62 12.10 -4.28
N GLU A 6 -9.12 12.45 -3.10
CA GLU A 6 -9.73 11.50 -2.15
C GLU A 6 -10.81 10.62 -2.81
N LYS A 7 -11.48 11.15 -3.85
CA LYS A 7 -12.42 10.40 -4.69
C LYS A 7 -11.80 9.22 -5.44
N GLU A 8 -10.57 9.34 -5.94
CA GLU A 8 -9.89 8.22 -6.62
C GLU A 8 -9.51 7.12 -5.62
N ILE A 9 -9.07 7.52 -4.44
CA ILE A 9 -8.78 6.62 -3.31
C ILE A 9 -10.06 5.89 -2.89
N ALA A 10 -11.19 6.59 -2.79
CA ALA A 10 -12.48 6.00 -2.44
C ALA A 10 -13.02 5.05 -3.51
N ILE A 11 -12.85 5.34 -4.81
CA ILE A 11 -13.28 4.46 -5.90
C ILE A 11 -12.43 3.19 -5.95
N LEU A 12 -11.11 3.31 -5.76
CA LEU A 12 -10.22 2.15 -5.62
C LEU A 12 -10.58 1.31 -4.38
N GLY A 13 -10.88 1.99 -3.28
CA GLY A 13 -11.35 1.41 -2.03
C GLY A 13 -12.61 0.55 -2.21
N ALA A 14 -13.66 1.16 -2.76
CA ALA A 14 -14.94 0.49 -3.00
C ALA A 14 -14.82 -0.68 -4.00
N LYS A 15 -13.93 -0.57 -4.99
CA LYS A 15 -13.72 -1.63 -5.99
C LYS A 15 -12.98 -2.85 -5.41
N LEU A 16 -12.08 -2.62 -4.45
CA LEU A 16 -11.37 -3.67 -3.73
C LEU A 16 -12.23 -4.32 -2.64
N GLU A 17 -13.02 -3.51 -1.90
CA GLU A 17 -14.03 -4.01 -0.93
C GLU A 17 -15.11 -4.86 -1.62
N SER A 18 -15.52 -4.48 -2.84
CA SER A 18 -16.46 -5.26 -3.67
C SER A 18 -15.84 -6.54 -4.26
N GLY A 19 -14.57 -6.83 -3.99
CA GLY A 19 -13.92 -8.08 -4.38
C GLY A 19 -14.43 -9.29 -3.57
N PRO A 20 -14.30 -10.52 -4.08
CA PRO A 20 -14.71 -11.74 -3.37
C PRO A 20 -13.88 -12.05 -2.11
N ILE A 21 -12.85 -11.25 -1.84
CA ILE A 21 -11.97 -11.37 -0.68
C ILE A 21 -12.25 -10.16 0.20
N PRO A 22 -12.73 -10.33 1.44
CA PRO A 22 -12.91 -9.21 2.35
C PRO A 22 -11.54 -8.61 2.66
N TYR A 23 -11.28 -7.42 2.12
CA TYR A 23 -10.12 -6.63 2.49
C TYR A 23 -10.36 -6.02 3.88
N SER A 24 -9.43 -6.17 4.81
CA SER A 24 -9.40 -5.31 5.99
C SER A 24 -9.07 -3.87 5.57
N THR A 25 -9.36 -2.90 6.43
CA THR A 25 -8.98 -1.49 6.22
C THR A 25 -7.48 -1.35 5.93
N GLU A 26 -6.67 -2.16 6.61
CA GLU A 26 -5.23 -2.22 6.51
C GLU A 26 -4.76 -2.87 5.20
N ASP A 27 -5.41 -3.95 4.75
CA ASP A 27 -5.14 -4.58 3.45
C ASP A 27 -5.42 -3.60 2.29
N LEU A 28 -6.48 -2.81 2.43
CA LEU A 28 -6.86 -1.79 1.46
C LEU A 28 -5.85 -0.65 1.43
N ALA A 29 -5.45 -0.16 2.61
CA ALA A 29 -4.45 0.90 2.76
C ALA A 29 -3.10 0.50 2.13
N LEU A 30 -2.64 -0.73 2.35
CA LEU A 30 -1.39 -1.24 1.75
C LEU A 30 -1.49 -1.34 0.24
N SER A 31 -2.64 -1.77 -0.29
CA SER A 31 -2.85 -1.87 -1.73
C SER A 31 -2.81 -0.50 -2.42
N ILE A 32 -3.38 0.52 -1.77
CA ILE A 32 -3.35 1.92 -2.26
C ILE A 32 -1.93 2.47 -2.18
N ALA A 33 -1.25 2.29 -1.05
CA ALA A 33 0.14 2.71 -0.86
C ALA A 33 1.06 2.08 -1.92
N LEU A 34 0.85 0.79 -2.23
CA LEU A 34 1.62 0.09 -3.24
C LEU A 34 1.47 0.69 -4.64
N ASN A 35 0.25 1.10 -5.01
CA ASN A 35 0.01 1.77 -6.30
C ASN A 35 0.72 3.13 -6.37
N PHE A 36 0.77 3.87 -5.27
CA PHE A 36 1.52 5.12 -5.19
C PHE A 36 3.03 4.92 -5.34
N PHE A 37 3.59 3.94 -4.63
CA PHE A 37 5.03 3.68 -4.68
C PHE A 37 5.50 3.09 -6.01
N LYS A 38 4.58 2.49 -6.78
CA LYS A 38 4.82 2.02 -8.15
C LYS A 38 4.91 3.13 -9.19
N ASP A 39 4.42 4.33 -8.89
CA ASP A 39 4.47 5.44 -9.84
C ASP A 39 5.91 5.97 -9.96
N ALA A 40 6.53 5.71 -11.12
CA ALA A 40 7.90 6.05 -11.43
C ALA A 40 8.22 7.55 -11.29
N GLN A 41 7.21 8.42 -11.41
CA GLN A 41 7.39 9.87 -11.25
C GLN A 41 7.62 10.29 -9.80
N ASN A 42 7.20 9.47 -8.84
CA ASN A 42 7.28 9.76 -7.42
C ASN A 42 8.38 8.97 -6.69
N ILE A 43 9.09 8.05 -7.37
CA ILE A 43 10.11 7.18 -6.74
C ILE A 43 11.21 7.99 -6.04
N SER A 44 11.71 9.08 -6.64
CA SER A 44 12.79 9.89 -6.06
C SER A 44 12.34 10.73 -4.84
N SER A 45 11.05 11.04 -4.70
CA SER A 45 10.50 11.78 -3.56
C SER A 45 9.94 10.87 -2.46
N LEU A 46 9.62 9.62 -2.78
CA LEU A 46 8.99 8.65 -1.88
C LEU A 46 9.98 7.72 -1.17
N GLY A 47 11.28 7.88 -1.35
CA GLY A 47 12.31 7.04 -0.72
C GLY A 47 12.25 6.97 0.82
N ASN A 48 11.89 8.07 1.49
CA ASN A 48 11.67 8.06 2.95
C ASN A 48 10.24 7.58 3.32
N ALA A 49 9.24 7.90 2.49
CA ALA A 49 7.86 7.50 2.72
C ALA A 49 7.68 5.98 2.62
N GLN A 50 8.43 5.30 1.75
CA GLN A 50 8.37 3.84 1.62
C GLN A 50 8.94 3.14 2.86
N MET A 51 9.97 3.69 3.50
CA MET A 51 10.48 3.17 4.78
C MET A 51 9.43 3.24 5.89
N MET A 52 8.72 4.37 5.99
CA MET A 52 7.63 4.51 6.97
C MET A 52 6.49 3.53 6.67
N ALA A 53 6.10 3.39 5.40
CA ALA A 53 5.05 2.46 5.00
C ALA A 53 5.41 1.00 5.30
N ARG A 54 6.68 0.60 5.14
CA ARG A 54 7.17 -0.72 5.54
C ARG A 54 7.09 -0.95 7.04
N MET A 55 7.45 0.04 7.85
CA MET A 55 7.33 -0.07 9.32
C MET A 55 5.87 -0.24 9.75
N THR A 56 4.96 0.57 9.21
CA THR A 56 3.52 0.45 9.50
C THR A 56 2.94 -0.89 9.04
N MET A 57 3.37 -1.38 7.87
CA MET A 57 2.99 -2.72 7.38
C MET A 57 3.42 -3.82 8.35
N LEU A 58 4.65 -3.75 8.88
CA LEU A 58 5.17 -4.71 9.85
C LEU A 58 4.38 -4.68 11.17
N GLU A 59 4.01 -3.49 11.65
CA GLU A 59 3.15 -3.35 12.84
C GLU A 59 1.77 -3.99 12.61
N TRP A 60 1.13 -3.72 11.48
CA TRP A 60 -0.15 -4.33 11.12
C TRP A 60 -0.04 -5.85 10.95
N LEU A 61 1.10 -6.35 10.46
CA LEU A 61 1.35 -7.79 10.35
C LEU A 61 1.51 -8.43 11.74
N GLN A 62 2.22 -7.79 12.66
CA GLN A 62 2.37 -8.25 14.04
C GLN A 62 1.03 -8.28 14.78
N GLU A 63 0.17 -7.30 14.51
CA GLU A 63 -1.18 -7.23 15.07
C GLU A 63 -2.20 -8.12 14.34
N ASN A 64 -1.78 -8.87 13.32
CA ASN A 64 -2.62 -9.73 12.49
C ASN A 64 -3.80 -9.00 11.81
N LYS A 65 -3.59 -7.72 11.48
CA LYS A 65 -4.56 -6.83 10.81
C LYS A 65 -4.46 -6.84 9.29
N VAL A 66 -3.34 -7.31 8.76
CA VAL A 66 -3.09 -7.48 7.32
C VAL A 66 -2.86 -8.95 7.00
N ALA A 67 -3.34 -9.40 5.84
CA ALA A 67 -3.03 -10.72 5.33
C ALA A 67 -1.50 -10.86 5.09
N PRO A 68 -0.84 -11.91 5.62
CA PRO A 68 0.61 -12.09 5.47
C PRO A 68 1.09 -12.14 4.01
N ILE A 69 0.24 -12.62 3.09
CA ILE A 69 0.52 -12.66 1.65
C ILE A 69 0.58 -11.24 1.05
N LEU A 70 -0.30 -10.34 1.49
CA LEU A 70 -0.31 -8.94 1.04
C LEU A 70 0.90 -8.18 1.58
N ALA A 71 1.20 -8.34 2.87
CA ALA A 71 2.40 -7.80 3.51
C ALA A 71 3.69 -8.22 2.77
N LYS A 72 3.80 -9.51 2.43
CA LYS A 72 4.94 -10.03 1.66
C LYS A 72 5.01 -9.43 0.24
N SER A 73 3.89 -9.38 -0.47
CA SER A 73 3.82 -8.81 -1.82
C SER A 73 4.20 -7.32 -1.83
N PHE A 74 3.78 -6.59 -0.81
CA PHE A 74 4.12 -5.19 -0.59
C PHE A 74 5.63 -5.00 -0.41
N GLU A 75 6.23 -5.75 0.51
CA GLU A 75 7.68 -5.70 0.80
C GLU A 75 8.51 -6.07 -0.43
N ASP A 76 8.19 -7.20 -1.08
CA ASP A 76 8.90 -7.69 -2.26
C ASP A 76 8.88 -6.67 -3.41
N THR A 77 7.76 -5.97 -3.59
CA THR A 77 7.60 -4.97 -4.64
C THR A 77 8.41 -3.71 -4.33
N LEU A 78 8.30 -3.17 -3.11
CA LEU A 78 9.09 -2.02 -2.71
C LEU A 78 10.59 -2.33 -2.77
N TYR A 79 10.99 -3.54 -2.37
CA TYR A 79 12.40 -3.95 -2.40
C TYR A 79 12.95 -3.94 -3.82
N LYS A 80 12.16 -4.36 -4.82
CA LYS A 80 12.56 -4.29 -6.23
C LYS A 80 12.62 -2.87 -6.78
N LEU A 81 11.74 -1.98 -6.31
CA LEU A 81 11.63 -0.61 -6.82
C LEU A 81 12.69 0.35 -6.24
N TYR A 82 13.10 0.14 -4.98
CA TYR A 82 13.97 1.06 -4.23
C TYR A 82 15.35 0.49 -3.89
N LYS A 83 15.76 -0.61 -4.53
CA LYS A 83 17.12 -1.18 -4.40
C LYS A 83 18.04 -0.64 -5.47
#